data_AF-A0A1E5WAG1-F1
#
_entry.id   AF-A0A1E5WAG1-F1
#
_cell.length_a   1.000
_cell.length_b   1.000
_cell.length_c   1.000
_cell.angle_alpha   90.00
_cell.angle_beta   90.00
_cell.angle_gamma   90.00
#
_symmetry.space_group_name_H-M   'P 1'
#
loop_
_entity.id
_entity.type
_entity.pdbx_description
1 polymer ?
#
loop_
_entity_poly.entity_id
_entity_poly.type
_entity_poly.pdbx_seq_one_letter_code
_entity_poly.pdbx_strand_id
1 'polypeptide(L)' 'LTAWWLHSRKLVAKPRRKAFDSFCFLVSRLLWLERNSRVFRSSSTLAGPLVSVIFDHVDLWSQSGFVSRSRLFGE' A
#
# COMPACT_ATOMS: atom_id res chain seq x y z
N LEU A 1 13.33 -3.86 -1.81
CA LEU A 1 12.28 -3.04 -1.16
C LEU A 1 12.81 -2.19 0.00
N THR A 2 13.53 -2.78 0.97
CA THR A 2 13.92 -2.11 2.23
C THR A 2 14.78 -0.87 2.04
N ALA A 3 15.80 -0.92 1.17
CA ALA A 3 16.65 0.24 0.88
C ALA A 3 15.86 1.41 0.26
N TRP A 4 14.99 1.10 -0.70
CA TRP A 4 14.10 2.09 -1.33
C TRP A 4 13.14 2.70 -0.32
N TRP A 5 12.47 1.87 0.50
CA TRP A 5 11.53 2.35 1.52
C TRP A 5 12.23 3.32 2.48
N LEU A 6 13.38 2.93 3.06
CA LEU A 6 14.12 3.79 3.98
C LEU A 6 14.59 5.09 3.33
N HIS A 7 14.98 5.05 2.06
CA HIS A 7 15.35 6.25 1.31
C HIS A 7 14.14 7.17 1.08
N SER A 8 13.04 6.64 0.52
CA SER A 8 11.81 7.40 0.28
C SER A 8 11.22 7.98 1.55
N ARG A 9 11.27 7.25 2.67
CA ARG A 9 10.81 7.71 3.98
C ARG A 9 11.54 8.96 4.47
N LYS A 10 12.82 9.14 4.10
CA LYS A 10 13.59 10.35 4.45
C LYS A 10 13.03 11.59 3.74
N LEU A 11 12.49 11.42 2.53
CA LEU A 11 11.87 12.48 1.73
C LEU A 11 10.46 12.86 2.23
N VAL A 12 9.83 12.00 3.03
CA VAL A 12 8.51 12.25 3.61
C VAL A 12 8.63 13.08 4.89
N ALA A 13 7.82 14.14 4.99
CA ALA A 13 7.71 14.98 6.19
C ALA A 13 7.40 14.14 7.44
N LYS A 14 8.05 14.44 8.57
CA LYS A 14 7.94 13.65 9.82
C LYS A 14 6.48 13.29 10.20
N PRO A 15 5.48 14.19 10.14
CA PRO A 15 4.10 13.87 10.50
C PRO A 15 3.42 12.84 9.58
N ARG A 16 3.89 12.73 8.34
CA ARG A 16 3.32 11.86 7.29
C ARG A 16 3.99 10.48 7.22
N ARG A 17 5.17 10.31 7.84
CA ARG A 17 5.95 9.05 7.78
C ARG A 17 5.17 7.83 8.26
N LYS A 18 4.41 7.95 9.35
CA LYS A 18 3.59 6.83 9.86
C LYS A 18 2.58 6.37 8.81
N ALA A 19 1.88 7.31 8.18
CA ALA A 19 0.89 6.99 7.16
C ALA A 19 1.55 6.38 5.92
N PHE A 20 2.70 6.92 5.51
CA PHE A 20 3.53 6.36 4.43
C PHE A 20 3.97 4.92 4.72
N ASP A 21 4.48 4.65 5.91
CA ASP A 21 4.92 3.31 6.32
C ASP A 21 3.76 2.31 6.31
N SER A 22 2.58 2.72 6.82
CA SER A 22 1.36 1.91 6.78
C SER A 22 0.91 1.61 5.34
N PHE A 23 0.99 2.60 4.44
CA PHE A 23 0.68 2.41 3.02
C PHE A 23 1.65 1.44 2.34
N CYS A 24 2.96 1.62 2.52
CA CYS A 24 3.97 0.71 1.97
C CYS A 24 3.79 -0.72 2.46
N PHE A 25 3.42 -0.90 3.73
CA PHE A 25 3.10 -2.20 4.29
C PHE A 25 1.87 -2.84 3.61
N LEU A 26 0.78 -2.08 3.45
CA LEU A 26 -0.44 -2.55 2.78
C LEU A 26 -0.15 -2.97 1.33
N VAL A 27 0.54 -2.12 0.55
CA VAL A 27 0.91 -2.43 -0.83
C VAL A 27 1.77 -3.69 -0.89
N SER A 28 2.78 -3.80 -0.02
CA SER A 28 3.64 -4.99 0.03
C SER A 28 2.84 -6.27 0.36
N ARG A 29 1.87 -6.17 1.27
CA ARG A 29 0.96 -7.28 1.61
C ARG A 29 0.09 -7.70 0.43
N LEU A 30 -0.50 -6.75 -0.29
CA LEU A 30 -1.37 -7.04 -1.45
C LEU A 30 -0.58 -7.66 -2.61
N LEU A 31 0.62 -7.15 -2.89
CA LEU A 31 1.51 -7.76 -3.89
C LEU A 31 1.92 -9.19 -3.50
N TRP A 32 2.18 -9.42 -2.21
CA TRP A 32 2.48 -10.76 -1.71
C TRP A 32 1.28 -11.71 -1.86
N LEU A 33 0.06 -11.25 -1.55
CA LEU A 33 -1.16 -12.02 -1.73
C LEU A 33 -1.43 -12.36 -3.20
N GLU A 34 -1.25 -11.40 -4.11
CA GLU A 34 -1.40 -11.63 -5.55
C GLU A 34 -0.39 -12.68 -6.05
N ARG A 35 0.89 -12.55 -5.65
CA ARG A 35 1.92 -13.55 -5.97
C ARG A 35 1.52 -14.94 -5.45
N ASN A 36 1.02 -15.03 -4.22
CA ASN A 36 0.58 -16.31 -3.66
C ASN A 36 -0.63 -16.87 -4.39
N SER A 37 -1.59 -16.04 -4.79
CA SER A 37 -2.73 -16.48 -5.60
C SER A 37 -2.26 -17.06 -6.94
N ARG A 38 -1.29 -16.40 -7.59
CA ARG A 38 -0.72 -16.87 -8.85
C ARG A 38 -0.01 -18.22 -8.71
N VAL A 39 0.72 -18.42 -7.61
CA VAL A 39 1.50 -19.66 -7.38
C VAL A 39 0.63 -20.81 -6.87
N PHE A 40 -0.23 -20.56 -5.88
CA PHE A 40 -0.95 -21.61 -5.17
C PHE A 40 -2.37 -21.85 -5.67
N ARG A 41 -2.96 -20.90 -6.39
CA ARG A 41 -4.35 -20.97 -6.88
C ARG A 41 -4.47 -20.88 -8.39
N SER A 42 -3.34 -20.79 -9.11
CA SER A 42 -3.29 -20.58 -10.56
C SER A 42 -4.16 -19.42 -11.06
N SER A 43 -4.41 -18.44 -10.19
CA SER A 43 -5.26 -17.29 -10.46
C SER A 43 -4.38 -16.04 -10.47
N SER A 44 -4.46 -15.25 -11.54
CA SER A 44 -3.70 -14.02 -11.68
C SER A 44 -4.59 -12.86 -12.07
N THR A 45 -4.38 -11.75 -11.38
CA THR A 45 -4.97 -10.46 -11.66
C THR A 45 -4.06 -9.67 -12.59
N LEU A 46 -4.64 -8.94 -13.56
CA LEU A 46 -3.90 -7.99 -14.37
C LEU A 46 -3.45 -6.79 -13.53
N ALA A 47 -2.41 -6.09 -13.98
CA ALA A 47 -1.84 -4.98 -13.21
C ALA A 47 -2.84 -3.84 -12.96
N GLY A 48 -3.67 -3.49 -13.94
CA GLY A 48 -4.69 -2.43 -13.81
C GLY A 48 -5.72 -2.74 -12.70
N PRO A 49 -6.43 -3.87 -12.75
CA PRO A 49 -7.35 -4.28 -11.69
C PRO A 49 -6.67 -4.42 -10.32
N LEU A 50 -5.42 -4.88 -10.26
CA LEU A 50 -4.67 -4.96 -9.00
C LEU A 50 -4.44 -3.56 -8.39
N VAL A 51 -4.15 -2.56 -9.21
CA VAL A 51 -4.03 -1.16 -8.75
C VAL A 51 -5.37 -0.66 -8.19
N SER A 52 -6.49 -0.96 -8.84
CA SER A 52 -7.83 -0.63 -8.31
C SER A 52 -8.06 -1.25 -6.93
N VAL A 53 -7.75 -2.55 -6.78
CA VAL A 53 -7.86 -3.26 -5.49
C VAL A 53 -7.00 -2.60 -4.41
N ILE A 54 -5.79 -2.15 -4.76
CA ILE A 54 -4.93 -1.42 -3.82
C ILE A 54 -5.61 -0.12 -3.37
N PHE A 55 -6.16 0.68 -4.29
CA PHE A 55 -6.87 1.91 -3.93
C PHE A 55 -8.11 1.66 -3.08
N ASP A 56 -8.93 0.68 -3.42
CA ASP A 56 -10.11 0.31 -2.65
C ASP A 56 -9.73 -0.10 -1.21
N HIS A 57 -8.65 -0.87 -1.07
CA HIS A 57 -8.13 -1.22 0.26
C HIS A 57 -7.60 -0.02 1.04
N VAL A 58 -6.97 0.94 0.38
CA VAL A 58 -6.46 2.16 1.01
C VAL A 58 -7.62 3.03 1.50
N ASP A 59 -8.69 3.16 0.72
CA ASP A 59 -9.89 3.89 1.13
C ASP A 59 -10.60 3.20 2.29
N LEU A 60 -10.76 1.87 2.26
CA LEU A 60 -11.29 1.09 3.39
C LEU A 60 -10.45 1.25 4.67
N TRP A 61 -9.12 1.23 4.53
CA TRP A 61 -8.19 1.41 5.65
C TRP A 61 -8.22 2.84 6.17
N SER A 62 -8.53 3.82 5.31
CA SER A 62 -8.72 5.19 5.73
C SER A 62 -10.02 5.39 6.50
N GLN A 63 -11.12 4.77 6.04
CA GLN A 63 -12.41 4.85 6.73
C GLN A 63 -12.36 4.19 8.11
N SER A 64 -11.55 3.14 8.27
CA SER A 64 -11.34 2.45 9.56
C SER A 64 -10.28 3.10 10.45
N GLY A 65 -9.65 4.19 10.02
CA GLY A 65 -8.67 4.96 10.82
C GLY A 65 -7.26 4.36 10.90
N PHE A 66 -6.99 3.24 10.21
CA PHE A 66 -5.66 2.63 10.16
C PHE A 66 -4.68 3.40 9.28
N VAL A 67 -5.20 4.15 8.29
CA VAL A 67 -4.45 5.02 7.41
C VAL A 67 -5.08 6.41 7.43
N SER A 68 -4.28 7.47 7.42
CA SER A 68 -4.82 8.82 7.26
C SER A 68 -4.60 9.26 5.83
N ARG A 69 -5.67 9.19 5.00
CA ARG A 69 -5.63 9.60 3.58
C ARG A 69 -5.18 11.05 3.41
N SER A 70 -5.66 11.95 4.26
CA SER A 70 -5.25 13.37 4.28
C SER A 70 -3.76 13.55 4.58
N ARG A 71 -3.17 12.73 5.47
CA ARG A 71 -1.72 12.75 5.73
C ARG A 71 -0.90 12.09 4.62
N LEU A 72 -1.49 11.24 3.79
CA LEU A 72 -0.80 10.59 2.67
C LEU A 72 -0.78 11.47 1.43
N PHE A 73 -1.94 11.89 0.98
CA PHE A 73 -2.11 12.52 -0.34
C PHE A 73 -2.23 14.04 -0.26
N GLY A 74 -2.40 14.62 0.94
CA GLY A 74 -2.86 15.99 1.07
C GLY A 74 -4.35 16.10 0.70
N GLU A 75 -5.03 17.10 1.25
CA GLU A 75 -6.29 17.57 0.66
C GLU A 75 -5.98 18.32 -0.64
#